data_AF-A9KI58-F1
#
_entry.id   AF-A9KI58-F1
#
_cell.length_a   1.000
_cell.length_b   1.000
_cell.length_c   1.000
_cell.angle_alpha   90.00
_cell.angle_beta   90.00
_cell.angle_gamma   90.00
#
_symmetry.space_group_name_H-M   'P 1'
#
loop_
_entity.id
_entity.type
_entity.pdbx_description
1 polymer ?
#
loop_
_entity_poly.entity_id
_entity_poly.type
_entity_poly.pdbx_seq_one_letter_code
_entity_poly.pdbx_strand_id
1 'polypeptide(L)'
;MPNIAIMKISTYHKAQGHDVDWYNPVIDIMDTDILYECQLFNFTAPYQYYPVRAKIIRGGTGVDIKSHLPKEIEQILELDYSLYPDCDYSMQFFSRGCIRNCHFCVVRDKEGYIHEVEPMLLNPKGKHIEVLDNNFFANPNWNKAVDYIINTGQKVSLHGVDYGYL
;
A
#
# COMPACT_ATOMS: atom_id res chain seq x y z
N MET A 1 -3.63 -8.68 -5.08
CA MET A 1 -3.26 -7.26 -5.26
C MET A 1 -1.94 -7.04 -4.55
N PRO A 2 -0.93 -6.43 -5.21
CA PRO A 2 0.34 -6.10 -4.59
C PRO A 2 0.20 -5.24 -3.33
N ASN A 3 1.15 -5.37 -2.40
CA ASN A 3 1.17 -4.59 -1.17
C ASN A 3 1.96 -3.29 -1.37
N ILE A 4 1.25 -2.16 -1.49
CA ILE A 4 1.84 -0.83 -1.70
C ILE A 4 2.87 -0.46 -0.63
N ALA A 5 2.60 -0.76 0.65
CA ALA A 5 3.53 -0.43 1.73
C ALA A 5 4.87 -1.15 1.56
N ILE A 6 4.84 -2.44 1.21
CA ILE A 6 6.03 -3.24 0.94
C ILE A 6 6.76 -2.73 -0.32
N MET A 7 6.03 -2.34 -1.37
CA MET A 7 6.64 -1.76 -2.57
C MET A 7 7.37 -0.45 -2.28
N LYS A 8 6.78 0.45 -1.46
CA LYS A 8 7.44 1.70 -1.04
C LYS A 8 8.70 1.42 -0.19
N ILE A 9 8.62 0.48 0.74
CA ILE A 9 9.79 0.02 1.54
C ILE A 9 10.89 -0.48 0.60
N SER A 10 10.54 -1.27 -0.40
CA SER A 10 11.50 -1.81 -1.36
C SER A 10 12.17 -0.70 -2.18
N THR A 11 11.39 0.23 -2.75
CA THR A 11 11.92 1.41 -3.45
C THR A 11 12.89 2.18 -2.56
N TYR A 12 12.53 2.43 -1.30
CA TYR A 12 13.37 3.16 -0.35
C TYR A 12 14.73 2.50 -0.13
N HIS A 13 14.76 1.19 0.09
CA HIS A 13 16.00 0.45 0.35
C HIS A 13 16.84 0.26 -0.91
N LYS A 14 16.22 -0.05 -2.06
CA LYS A 14 16.93 -0.16 -3.35
C LYS A 14 17.56 1.17 -3.76
N ALA A 15 16.91 2.30 -3.49
CA ALA A 15 17.50 3.63 -3.75
C ALA A 15 18.78 3.91 -2.94
N GLN A 16 19.01 3.18 -1.85
CA GLN A 16 20.23 3.23 -1.04
C GLN A 16 21.29 2.20 -1.47
N GLY A 17 21.00 1.40 -2.51
CA GLY A 17 21.87 0.33 -2.99
C GLY A 17 21.81 -0.95 -2.15
N HIS A 18 20.79 -1.12 -1.31
CA HIS A 18 20.58 -2.37 -0.57
C HIS A 18 20.04 -3.47 -1.50
N ASP A 19 20.39 -4.72 -1.20
CA ASP A 19 19.76 -5.89 -1.80
C ASP A 19 18.39 -6.13 -1.14
N VAL A 20 17.35 -6.28 -1.96
CA VAL A 20 15.96 -6.36 -1.49
C VAL A 20 15.17 -7.32 -2.36
N ASP A 21 14.69 -8.40 -1.72
CA ASP A 21 13.84 -9.41 -2.34
C ASP A 21 12.88 -10.02 -1.29
N TRP A 22 12.02 -10.93 -1.75
CA TRP A 22 11.19 -11.77 -0.89
C TRP A 22 12.04 -12.72 -0.05
N TYR A 23 11.79 -12.70 1.25
CA TYR A 23 12.49 -13.58 2.19
C TYR A 23 12.19 -15.06 1.92
N ASN A 24 13.27 -15.83 1.74
CA ASN A 24 13.26 -17.29 1.65
C ASN A 24 14.06 -17.89 2.82
N PRO A 25 13.40 -18.60 3.76
CA PRO A 25 14.05 -19.13 4.95
C PRO A 25 15.12 -20.20 4.67
N VAL A 26 15.17 -20.77 3.47
CA VAL A 26 16.19 -21.77 3.12
C VAL A 26 17.54 -21.10 2.87
N ILE A 27 17.55 -19.90 2.29
CA ILE A 27 18.77 -19.22 1.85
C ILE A 27 19.08 -17.97 2.66
N ASP A 28 18.06 -17.27 3.17
CA ASP A 28 18.22 -15.93 3.74
C ASP A 28 18.25 -15.91 5.28
N ILE A 29 18.00 -17.05 5.93
CA ILE A 29 17.82 -17.13 7.39
C ILE A 29 19.03 -16.63 8.19
N MET A 30 20.23 -16.70 7.61
CA MET A 30 21.49 -16.22 8.21
C MET A 30 21.99 -14.89 7.63
N ASP A 31 21.46 -14.46 6.49
CA ASP A 31 21.99 -13.34 5.69
C ASP A 31 21.09 -12.10 5.71
N THR A 32 19.86 -12.24 6.19
CA THR A 32 18.93 -11.11 6.28
C THR A 32 19.36 -10.13 7.38
N ASP A 33 19.57 -8.87 7.03
CA ASP A 33 19.79 -7.77 7.98
C ASP A 33 18.48 -7.19 8.53
N ILE A 34 17.47 -7.03 7.67
CA ILE A 34 16.17 -6.45 8.03
C ILE A 34 15.06 -7.26 7.35
N LEU A 35 14.07 -7.69 8.13
CA LEU A 35 12.87 -8.33 7.61
C LEU A 35 11.65 -7.44 7.87
N TYR A 36 10.93 -7.06 6.81
CA TYR A 36 9.63 -6.41 6.93
C TYR A 36 8.50 -7.42 6.81
N GLU A 37 7.56 -7.36 7.73
CA GLU A 37 6.38 -8.22 7.77
C GLU A 37 5.12 -7.35 7.87
N CYS A 38 4.11 -7.65 7.05
CA CYS A 38 2.83 -6.96 7.06
C CYS A 38 1.71 -7.96 7.40
N GLN A 39 0.99 -7.71 8.48
CA GLN A 39 -0.09 -8.58 8.96
C GLN A 39 -1.43 -7.82 8.95
N LEU A 40 -2.43 -8.40 8.28
CA LEU A 40 -3.76 -7.80 8.15
C LEU A 40 -4.68 -8.12 9.33
N PHE A 41 -4.55 -9.33 9.90
CA PHE A 41 -5.45 -9.83 10.94
C PHE A 41 -4.68 -10.15 12.21
N ASN A 42 -5.21 -9.74 13.36
CA ASN A 42 -4.58 -9.99 14.67
C ASN A 42 -4.59 -11.46 15.11
N PHE A 43 -5.38 -12.31 14.46
CA PHE A 43 -5.47 -13.74 14.73
C PHE A 43 -4.55 -14.59 13.83
N THR A 44 -3.76 -13.97 12.95
CA THR A 44 -2.76 -14.69 12.15
C THR A 44 -1.68 -15.26 13.09
N ALA A 45 -1.44 -16.56 13.01
CA ALA A 45 -0.39 -17.21 13.78
C ALA A 45 0.99 -16.62 13.41
N PRO A 46 1.90 -16.48 14.38
CA PRO A 46 3.23 -15.94 14.11
C PRO A 46 3.99 -16.86 13.14
N TYR A 47 4.76 -16.24 12.24
CA TYR A 47 5.65 -16.98 11.36
C TYR A 47 6.75 -17.67 12.18
N GLN A 48 7.19 -18.86 11.76
CA GLN A 48 8.09 -19.70 12.59
C GLN A 48 9.54 -19.69 12.12
N TYR A 49 9.81 -19.29 10.88
CA TYR A 49 11.12 -19.42 10.25
C TYR A 49 11.80 -18.06 10.09
N TYR A 50 11.72 -17.22 11.12
CA TYR A 50 12.34 -15.90 11.10
C TYR A 50 13.87 -15.98 10.97
N PRO A 51 14.51 -14.99 10.32
CA PRO A 51 15.96 -14.89 10.27
C PRO A 51 16.56 -14.73 11.66
N VAL A 52 17.75 -15.28 11.86
CA VAL A 52 18.36 -15.42 13.19
C VAL A 52 18.87 -14.09 13.75
N ARG A 53 19.36 -13.19 12.90
CA ARG A 53 20.06 -11.96 13.30
C ARG A 53 19.38 -10.68 12.81
N ALA A 54 18.36 -10.78 11.98
CA ALA A 54 17.75 -9.62 11.36
C ALA A 54 16.98 -8.76 12.37
N LYS A 55 16.94 -7.46 12.11
CA LYS A 55 15.93 -6.59 12.68
C LYS A 55 14.57 -6.89 12.02
N ILE A 56 13.60 -7.35 12.81
CA ILE A 56 12.25 -7.61 12.31
C ILE A 56 11.36 -6.39 12.55
N ILE A 57 10.79 -5.85 11.48
CA ILE A 57 9.87 -4.71 11.50
C ILE A 57 8.48 -5.21 11.08
N ARG A 58 7.52 -5.11 11.99
CA ARG A 58 6.14 -5.57 11.77
C ARG A 58 5.21 -4.39 11.63
N GLY A 59 4.34 -4.45 10.63
CA GLY A 59 3.30 -3.45 10.41
C GLY A 59 1.99 -4.08 9.94
N GLY A 60 1.02 -3.21 9.65
CA GLY A 60 -0.30 -3.63 9.19
C GLY A 60 -1.35 -3.63 10.30
N THR A 61 -2.61 -3.62 9.89
CA THR A 61 -3.77 -3.44 10.78
C THR A 61 -3.86 -4.52 11.86
N GLY A 62 -3.37 -5.73 11.57
CA GLY A 62 -3.38 -6.84 12.51
C GLY A 62 -2.32 -6.72 13.62
N VAL A 63 -1.32 -5.85 13.44
CA VAL A 63 -0.27 -5.59 14.43
C VAL A 63 -0.65 -4.39 15.29
N ASP A 64 -0.83 -3.24 14.64
CA ASP A 64 -1.28 -2.00 15.26
C ASP A 64 -2.02 -1.16 14.20
N ILE A 65 -3.27 -0.84 14.48
CA ILE A 65 -4.13 -0.03 13.61
C ILE A 65 -3.57 1.37 13.38
N LYS A 66 -2.79 1.91 14.32
CA LYS A 66 -2.15 3.23 14.24
C LYS A 66 -0.71 3.17 13.74
N SER A 67 -0.24 2.00 13.30
CA SER A 67 1.07 1.90 12.68
C SER A 67 1.10 2.65 11.35
N HIS A 68 2.13 3.46 11.16
CA HIS A 68 2.39 4.20 9.93
C HIS A 68 3.82 3.91 9.47
N LEU A 69 4.03 3.92 8.15
CA LEU A 69 5.39 3.95 7.62
C LEU A 69 6.08 5.25 8.04
N PRO A 70 7.41 5.24 8.20
CA PRO A 70 8.20 6.46 8.29
C PRO A 70 7.85 7.39 7.13
N LYS A 71 7.78 8.71 7.39
CA LYS A 71 7.28 9.70 6.44
C LYS A 71 8.04 9.66 5.10
N GLU A 72 9.34 9.49 5.16
CA GLU A 72 10.24 9.37 4.02
C GLU A 72 9.94 8.15 3.13
N ILE A 73 9.38 7.07 3.69
CA ILE A 73 8.94 5.90 2.93
C ILE A 73 7.50 6.09 2.45
N GLU A 74 6.60 6.60 3.31
CA GLU A 74 5.19 6.82 2.97
C GLU A 74 5.04 7.81 1.80
N GLN A 75 5.91 8.81 1.70
CA GLN A 75 5.86 9.82 0.65
C GLN A 75 6.43 9.35 -0.70
N ILE A 76 6.94 8.12 -0.80
CA ILE A 76 7.41 7.55 -2.08
C ILE A 76 6.22 7.33 -3.02
N LEU A 77 6.32 7.90 -4.21
CA LEU A 77 5.34 7.76 -5.30
C LEU A 77 5.70 6.64 -6.28
N GLU A 78 6.99 6.28 -6.38
CA GLU A 78 7.45 5.22 -7.27
C GLU A 78 7.36 3.86 -6.56
N LEU A 79 6.50 2.97 -7.06
CA LEU A 79 6.35 1.64 -6.50
C LEU A 79 7.28 0.63 -7.18
N ASP A 80 7.92 -0.21 -6.38
CA ASP A 80 8.75 -1.30 -6.89
C ASP A 80 7.91 -2.47 -7.42
N TYR A 81 7.52 -2.39 -8.69
CA TYR A 81 6.82 -3.46 -9.40
C TYR A 81 7.71 -4.68 -9.71
N SER A 82 9.03 -4.64 -9.47
CA SER A 82 9.87 -5.84 -9.64
C SER A 82 9.54 -6.94 -8.62
N LEU A 83 9.02 -6.57 -7.44
CA LEU A 83 8.53 -7.54 -6.45
C LEU A 83 7.25 -8.28 -6.89
N TYR A 84 6.54 -7.75 -7.89
CA TYR A 84 5.29 -8.28 -8.41
C TYR A 84 5.35 -8.30 -9.94
N PRO A 85 6.19 -9.16 -10.55
CA PRO A 85 6.51 -9.10 -11.98
C PRO A 85 5.31 -9.33 -12.90
N ASP A 86 4.30 -10.04 -12.42
CA ASP A 86 3.06 -10.34 -13.15
C ASP A 86 1.98 -9.26 -13.02
N CYS A 87 2.24 -8.20 -12.24
CA CYS A 87 1.30 -7.09 -12.08
C CYS A 87 1.30 -6.20 -13.32
N ASP A 88 0.19 -6.21 -14.05
CA ASP A 88 0.00 -5.45 -15.29
C ASP A 88 -0.98 -4.27 -15.13
N TYR A 89 -1.07 -3.71 -13.92
CA TYR A 89 -1.85 -2.50 -13.63
C TYR A 89 -1.10 -1.53 -12.73
N SER A 90 -1.56 -0.29 -12.78
CA SER A 90 -1.17 0.77 -11.85
C SER A 90 -2.17 0.79 -10.71
N MET A 91 -1.71 0.73 -9.46
CA MET A 91 -2.57 0.99 -8.31
C MET A 91 -2.54 2.47 -8.01
N GLN A 92 -3.68 3.06 -7.64
CA GLN A 92 -3.75 4.47 -7.33
C GLN A 92 -4.58 4.76 -6.08
N PHE A 93 -4.13 5.77 -5.35
CA PHE A 93 -4.94 6.53 -4.41
C PHE A 93 -4.95 7.98 -4.86
N PHE A 94 -6.12 8.59 -4.88
CA PHE A 94 -6.30 10.04 -5.01
C PHE A 94 -6.77 10.65 -3.68
N SER A 95 -7.29 9.82 -2.78
CA SER A 95 -7.63 10.19 -1.41
C SER A 95 -7.39 9.05 -0.42
N ARG A 96 -7.15 9.41 0.84
CA ARG A 96 -7.10 8.49 1.98
C ARG A 96 -8.08 8.98 3.05
N GLY A 97 -8.43 8.10 3.99
CA GLY A 97 -9.48 8.39 4.96
C GLY A 97 -10.88 8.15 4.40
N CYS A 98 -11.89 8.54 5.18
CA CYS A 98 -13.29 8.39 4.81
C CYS A 98 -14.12 9.56 5.37
N ILE A 99 -15.27 9.85 4.76
CA ILE A 99 -16.27 10.81 5.30
C ILE A 99 -17.24 10.18 6.30
N ARG A 100 -17.30 8.85 6.37
CA ARG A 100 -18.11 8.10 7.35
C ARG A 100 -17.31 7.68 8.58
N ASN A 101 -17.98 7.54 9.71
CA ASN A 101 -17.42 6.97 10.95
C ASN A 101 -18.22 5.72 11.33
N CYS A 102 -18.19 4.71 10.45
CA CYS A 102 -18.98 3.50 10.62
C CYS A 102 -18.40 2.63 11.74
N HIS A 103 -19.24 2.13 12.64
CA HIS A 103 -18.80 1.32 13.79
C HIS A 103 -18.06 0.03 13.41
N PHE A 104 -18.26 -0.47 12.18
CA PHE A 104 -17.63 -1.70 11.67
C PHE A 104 -16.34 -1.42 10.87
N CYS A 105 -16.09 -0.16 10.50
CA CYS A 105 -15.04 0.19 9.55
C CYS A 105 -13.85 0.84 10.28
N VAL A 106 -12.67 0.24 10.15
CA VAL A 106 -11.43 0.73 10.78
C VAL A 106 -10.80 1.94 10.09
N VAL A 107 -11.27 2.31 8.90
CA VAL A 107 -10.65 3.34 8.05
C VAL A 107 -10.56 4.68 8.76
N ARG A 108 -11.62 5.08 9.48
CA ARG A 108 -11.64 6.38 10.16
C ARG A 108 -10.54 6.48 11.23
N ASP A 109 -10.36 5.42 12.00
CA ASP A 109 -9.37 5.37 13.07
C ASP A 109 -7.94 5.27 12.53
N LYS A 110 -7.77 4.57 11.41
CA LYS A 110 -6.48 4.32 10.77
C LYS A 110 -5.99 5.48 9.90
N GLU A 111 -6.87 6.07 9.11
CA GLU A 111 -6.53 7.03 8.05
C GLU A 111 -7.10 8.43 8.30
N GLY A 112 -8.00 8.58 9.26
CA GLY A 112 -8.59 9.86 9.62
C GLY A 112 -9.73 10.32 8.71
N TYR A 113 -10.03 11.62 8.78
CA TYR A 113 -10.98 12.26 7.87
C TYR A 113 -10.44 12.26 6.45
N ILE A 114 -11.35 12.16 5.47
CA ILE A 114 -10.96 12.11 4.07
C ILE A 114 -10.06 13.30 3.71
N HIS A 115 -8.98 13.01 3.00
CA HIS A 115 -8.04 14.01 2.52
C HIS A 115 -7.39 13.53 1.23
N GLU A 116 -6.98 14.49 0.41
CA GLU A 116 -6.29 14.23 -0.84
C GLU A 116 -4.89 13.69 -0.62
N VAL A 117 -4.47 12.83 -1.55
CA VAL A 117 -3.09 12.37 -1.64
C VAL A 117 -2.59 12.50 -3.07
N GLU A 118 -1.28 12.66 -3.20
CA GLU A 118 -0.63 12.67 -4.51
C GLU A 118 -0.71 11.27 -5.14
N PRO A 119 -1.16 11.12 -6.39
CA PRO A 119 -1.16 9.83 -7.07
C PRO A 119 0.27 9.32 -7.27
N MET A 120 0.42 8.00 -7.22
CA MET A 120 1.68 7.31 -7.45
C MET A 120 2.07 7.36 -8.93
N LEU A 121 3.33 7.07 -9.25
CA LEU A 121 3.75 6.91 -10.63
C LEU A 121 3.11 5.65 -11.22
N LEU A 122 2.69 5.73 -12.48
CA LEU A 122 2.08 4.60 -13.17
C LEU A 122 3.10 3.47 -13.36
N ASN A 123 2.61 2.23 -13.26
CA ASN A 123 3.38 1.06 -13.62
C ASN A 123 3.77 1.16 -15.11
N PRO A 124 5.06 1.10 -15.48
CA PRO A 124 5.47 1.15 -16.88
C PRO A 124 4.90 0.02 -17.75
N LYS A 125 4.52 -1.11 -17.13
CA LYS A 125 3.86 -2.26 -17.77
C LYS A 125 2.34 -2.26 -17.58
N GLY A 126 1.80 -1.23 -16.91
CA GLY A 126 0.39 -1.12 -16.55
C GLY A 126 -0.50 -0.93 -17.78
N LYS A 127 -1.53 -1.76 -17.90
CA LYS A 127 -2.55 -1.71 -18.96
C LYS A 127 -3.83 -1.00 -18.52
N HIS A 128 -4.04 -0.89 -17.20
CA HIS A 128 -5.20 -0.28 -16.58
C HIS A 128 -4.86 0.27 -15.19
N ILE A 129 -5.77 1.05 -14.62
CA ILE A 129 -5.66 1.68 -13.30
C ILE A 129 -6.67 1.06 -12.34
N GLU A 130 -6.19 0.63 -11.19
CA GLU A 130 -7.00 0.17 -10.07
C GLU A 130 -6.98 1.24 -8.98
N VAL A 131 -8.11 1.95 -8.80
CA VAL A 131 -8.24 3.03 -7.81
C VAL A 131 -8.75 2.46 -6.49
N LEU A 132 -7.97 2.65 -5.44
CA LEU A 132 -8.14 2.00 -4.14
C LEU A 132 -8.74 2.92 -3.08
N ASP A 133 -9.09 4.16 -3.42
CA ASP A 133 -9.77 5.11 -2.54
C ASP A 133 -10.94 4.44 -1.80
N ASN A 134 -11.05 4.66 -0.49
CA ASN A 134 -12.16 4.10 0.29
C ASN A 134 -13.53 4.59 -0.24
N ASN A 135 -13.57 5.83 -0.72
CA ASN A 135 -14.72 6.42 -1.42
C ASN A 135 -14.20 7.49 -2.40
N PHE A 136 -14.07 7.11 -3.67
CA PHE A 136 -13.48 7.95 -4.71
C PHE A 136 -14.18 9.33 -4.87
N PHE A 137 -15.51 9.35 -4.87
CA PHE A 137 -16.28 10.60 -5.07
C PHE A 137 -16.42 11.45 -3.80
N ALA A 138 -16.04 10.92 -2.63
CA ALA A 138 -15.95 11.71 -1.41
C ALA A 138 -14.66 12.57 -1.36
N ASN A 139 -13.70 12.33 -2.26
CA ASN A 139 -12.54 13.19 -2.45
C ASN A 139 -13.00 14.59 -2.87
N PRO A 140 -12.65 15.67 -2.12
CA PRO A 140 -13.04 17.04 -2.47
C PRO A 140 -12.61 17.48 -3.87
N ASN A 141 -11.50 16.94 -4.40
CA ASN A 141 -10.99 17.20 -5.74
C ASN A 141 -11.13 15.99 -6.68
N TRP A 142 -12.19 15.19 -6.53
CA TRP A 142 -12.46 14.03 -7.40
C TRP A 142 -12.45 14.38 -8.90
N ASN A 143 -12.83 15.61 -9.26
CA ASN A 143 -12.81 16.07 -10.65
C ASN A 143 -11.38 16.11 -11.23
N LYS A 144 -10.39 16.56 -10.46
CA LYS A 144 -8.98 16.52 -10.87
C LYS A 144 -8.46 15.09 -11.00
N ALA A 145 -8.91 14.20 -10.11
CA ALA A 145 -8.59 12.78 -10.19
C ALA A 145 -9.17 12.15 -11.48
N VAL A 146 -10.41 12.50 -11.84
CA VAL A 146 -11.02 12.09 -13.11
C VAL A 146 -10.24 12.63 -14.30
N ASP A 147 -9.87 13.92 -14.31
CA ASP A 147 -9.05 14.50 -15.38
C ASP A 147 -7.71 13.78 -15.53
N TYR A 148 -7.03 13.48 -14.40
CA TYR A 148 -5.81 12.67 -14.39
C TYR A 148 -6.05 11.31 -15.06
N ILE A 149 -7.09 10.57 -14.63
CA ILE A 149 -7.39 9.23 -15.16
C ILE A 149 -7.69 9.30 -16.66
N ILE A 150 -8.51 10.24 -17.11
CA ILE A 150 -8.84 10.42 -18.54
C ILE A 150 -7.58 10.69 -19.35
N ASN A 151 -6.68 11.56 -18.86
CA ASN A 151 -5.43 11.89 -19.54
C ASN A 151 -4.46 10.71 -19.68
N THR A 152 -4.59 9.67 -18.85
CA THR A 152 -3.79 8.45 -19.02
C THR A 152 -4.22 7.60 -20.24
N GLY A 153 -5.46 7.76 -20.72
CA GLY A 153 -6.04 6.91 -21.76
C GLY A 153 -6.22 5.43 -21.35
N GLN A 154 -6.05 5.09 -20.07
CA GLN A 154 -6.16 3.73 -19.57
C GLN A 154 -7.59 3.42 -19.10
N LYS A 155 -7.96 2.12 -19.14
CA LYS A 155 -9.17 1.65 -18.47
C LYS A 155 -9.00 1.83 -16.96
N VAL A 156 -10.10 2.09 -16.26
CA VAL A 156 -10.11 2.28 -14.81
C VAL A 156 -11.13 1.37 -14.14
N SER A 157 -10.77 0.87 -12.97
CA SER A 157 -11.66 0.17 -12.04
C SER A 157 -11.56 0.84 -10.67
N LEU A 158 -12.72 1.04 -10.03
CA LEU A 158 -12.85 1.73 -8.73
C LEU A 158 -13.25 0.69 -7.68
N HIS A 159 -12.44 0.52 -6.64
CA HIS A 159 -12.67 -0.48 -5.59
C HIS A 159 -13.44 0.04 -4.39
N GLY A 160 -13.45 1.36 -4.17
CA GLY A 160 -14.14 2.00 -3.06
C GLY A 160 -15.65 1.78 -3.13
N VAL A 161 -16.24 1.39 -2.00
CA VAL A 161 -17.70 1.21 -1.88
C VAL A 161 -18.22 1.99 -0.68
N ASP A 162 -19.20 2.87 -0.91
CA ASP A 162 -19.91 3.58 0.16
C ASP A 162 -21.10 2.75 0.64
N TYR A 163 -20.95 2.07 1.78
CA TYR A 163 -22.02 1.39 2.48
C TYR A 163 -22.58 2.29 3.59
N GLY A 164 -23.18 3.41 3.19
CA GLY A 164 -23.96 4.26 4.10
C GLY A 164 -25.43 3.86 4.07
N TYR A 165 -26.01 3.46 5.20
CA TYR A 165 -27.46 3.59 5.37
C TYR A 165 -27.77 5.09 5.46
N LEU A 166 -28.69 5.57 4.61
CA LEU A 166 -29.23 6.94 4.66
C LEU A 166 -29.90 7.21 6.02
#